data_AF-A0A9P8IH49-F1
#
_entry.id   AF-A0A9P8IH49-F1
#
_cell.length_a   1.000
_cell.length_b   1.000
_cell.length_c   1.000
_cell.angle_alpha   90.00
_cell.angle_beta   90.00
_cell.angle_gamma   90.00
#
_symmetry.space_group_name_H-M   'P 1'
#
loop_
_entity.id
_entity.type
_entity.pdbx_description
1 polymer ?
#
loop_
_entity_poly.entity_id
_entity_poly.type
_entity_poly.pdbx_seq_one_letter_code
_entity_poly.pdbx_strand_id
1 'polypeptide(L)'
;MPQIKVGDYLFRRLHELGIRSVFGVLTTAMGKGGLDEAISQFVGAYSGAGTLSAVKEALESVDMVIWIGNYSSDFNTGEFTTFLNKDAIVIDLQCFSVSVDVTWDPYPKFNFQAGDELKQDFLWGALSSFLRPGNVIISETGTSAFGLCDTKLPSGVMIFSQTVYGSIGYATGAIVGVGQAIKESGGKWKRPVLITGEGSIHLTIQALAYMLR
;
A
#
# COMPACT_ATOMS: atom_id res chain seq x y z
N MET A 1 -19.19 -19.99 12.21
CA MET A 1 -19.88 -18.84 12.83
C MET A 1 -20.93 -18.31 11.86
N PRO A 2 -22.04 -17.72 12.32
CA PRO A 2 -23.02 -17.12 11.43
C PRO A 2 -22.41 -15.87 10.75
N GLN A 3 -22.69 -15.69 9.46
CA GLN A 3 -22.17 -14.58 8.68
C GLN A 3 -23.08 -13.35 8.84
N ILE A 4 -22.51 -12.16 9.05
CA ILE A 4 -23.24 -10.89 9.09
C ILE A 4 -22.76 -10.00 7.93
N LYS A 5 -23.66 -9.19 7.35
CA LYS A 5 -23.27 -8.23 6.31
C LYS A 5 -22.48 -7.09 6.93
N VAL A 6 -21.34 -6.77 6.32
CA VAL A 6 -20.41 -5.75 6.81
C VAL A 6 -21.07 -4.37 6.92
N GLY A 7 -21.92 -4.00 5.95
CA GLY A 7 -22.67 -2.74 5.99
C GLY A 7 -23.56 -2.61 7.24
N ASP A 8 -24.41 -3.61 7.48
CA ASP A 8 -25.32 -3.61 8.64
C ASP A 8 -24.57 -3.64 9.97
N TYR A 9 -23.42 -4.34 10.01
CA TYR A 9 -22.55 -4.36 11.19
C TYR A 9 -21.95 -2.99 11.47
N LEU A 10 -21.41 -2.33 10.44
CA LEU A 10 -20.77 -1.02 10.59
C LEU A 10 -21.78 0.05 11.00
N PHE A 11 -22.96 0.11 10.37
CA PHE A 11 -24.00 1.06 10.75
C PHE A 11 -24.48 0.86 12.20
N ARG A 12 -24.63 -0.40 12.64
CA ARG A 12 -24.98 -0.70 14.03
C ARG A 12 -23.89 -0.20 15.00
N ARG A 13 -22.61 -0.44 14.69
CA ARG A 13 -21.48 -0.02 15.55
C ARG A 13 -21.31 1.50 15.59
N LEU A 14 -21.51 2.19 14.47
CA LEU A 14 -21.49 3.66 14.44
C LEU A 14 -22.59 4.25 15.33
N HIS A 15 -23.79 3.65 15.30
CA HIS A 15 -24.90 4.07 16.14
C HIS A 15 -24.67 3.81 17.64
N GLU A 16 -24.05 2.67 17.98
CA GLU A 16 -23.61 2.34 19.36
C GLU A 16 -22.52 3.29 19.88
N LEU A 17 -21.66 3.82 19.00
CA LEU A 17 -20.67 4.85 19.30
C LEU A 17 -21.27 6.26 19.42
N GLY A 18 -22.58 6.41 19.28
CA GLY A 18 -23.29 7.69 19.43
C GLY A 18 -23.35 8.54 18.17
N ILE A 19 -22.87 8.03 17.02
CA ILE A 19 -23.01 8.69 15.72
C ILE A 19 -24.44 8.45 15.22
N ARG A 20 -25.27 9.50 15.25
CA ARG A 20 -26.72 9.39 14.98
C ARG A 20 -27.15 9.79 13.58
N SER A 21 -26.26 10.40 12.80
CA SER A 21 -26.56 10.83 11.43
C SER A 21 -25.34 10.70 10.53
N VAL A 22 -25.51 10.03 9.39
CA VAL A 22 -24.56 10.03 8.28
C VAL A 22 -25.15 10.95 7.21
N PHE A 23 -24.45 12.03 6.90
CA PHE A 23 -24.97 13.08 6.00
C PHE A 23 -25.00 12.65 4.53
N GLY A 24 -24.16 11.69 4.13
CA GLY A 24 -24.16 11.15 2.78
C GLY A 24 -23.11 10.06 2.60
N VAL A 25 -23.28 9.25 1.55
CA VAL A 25 -22.31 8.25 1.11
C VAL A 25 -21.90 8.56 -0.32
N LEU A 26 -20.60 8.63 -0.57
CA LEU A 26 -20.04 8.91 -1.89
C LEU A 26 -19.15 7.76 -2.36
N THR A 27 -18.86 7.75 -3.65
CA THR A 27 -17.81 6.90 -4.24
C THR A 27 -16.70 7.78 -4.77
N THR A 28 -15.46 7.27 -4.83
CA THR A 28 -14.44 7.93 -5.67
C THR A 28 -14.65 7.54 -7.13
N ALA A 29 -13.97 8.22 -8.06
CA ALA A 29 -14.00 7.84 -9.47
C ALA A 29 -13.65 6.36 -9.70
N MET A 30 -12.60 5.84 -9.04
CA MET A 30 -12.22 4.43 -9.12
C MET A 30 -13.13 3.50 -8.31
N GLY A 31 -13.76 4.00 -7.24
CA GLY A 31 -14.71 3.25 -6.42
C GLY A 31 -16.13 3.18 -6.99
N LYS A 32 -16.38 3.81 -8.15
CA LYS A 32 -17.68 3.85 -8.80
C LYS A 32 -18.16 2.43 -9.12
N GLY A 33 -19.42 2.14 -8.81
CA GLY A 33 -20.00 0.80 -8.96
C GLY A 33 -19.71 -0.17 -7.81
N GLY A 34 -18.89 0.22 -6.82
CA GLY A 34 -18.67 -0.56 -5.59
C GLY A 34 -19.77 -0.41 -4.54
N LEU A 35 -20.70 0.53 -4.74
CA LEU A 35 -21.83 0.81 -3.85
C LEU A 35 -23.14 0.79 -4.66
N ASP A 36 -24.23 0.34 -4.04
CA ASP A 36 -25.57 0.52 -4.58
C ASP A 36 -25.98 2.01 -4.52
N GLU A 37 -26.05 2.65 -5.67
CA GLU A 37 -26.33 4.09 -5.79
C GLU A 37 -27.82 4.43 -5.66
N ALA A 38 -28.70 3.43 -5.58
CA ALA A 38 -30.14 3.64 -5.39
C ALA A 38 -30.52 3.90 -3.92
N ILE A 39 -29.58 3.78 -2.98
CA ILE A 39 -29.82 4.12 -1.57
C ILE A 39 -30.06 5.63 -1.43
N SER A 40 -30.98 6.01 -0.54
CA SER A 40 -31.39 7.41 -0.39
C SER A 40 -30.29 8.34 0.15
N GLN A 41 -29.21 7.78 0.68
CA GLN A 41 -28.06 8.48 1.22
C GLN A 41 -26.93 8.68 0.20
N PHE A 42 -27.03 8.13 -1.02
CA PHE A 42 -25.99 8.27 -2.02
C PHE A 42 -25.95 9.70 -2.57
N VAL A 43 -24.81 10.38 -2.40
CA VAL A 43 -24.68 11.80 -2.77
C VAL A 43 -23.97 12.01 -4.11
N GLY A 44 -23.22 11.02 -4.61
CA GLY A 44 -22.56 11.10 -5.91
C GLY A 44 -21.12 10.58 -5.90
N ALA A 45 -20.44 10.76 -7.04
CA ALA A 45 -19.03 10.39 -7.20
C ALA A 45 -18.13 11.61 -7.04
N TYR A 46 -17.05 11.46 -6.27
CA TYR A 46 -16.06 12.48 -5.97
C TYR A 46 -14.74 12.16 -6.66
N SER A 47 -14.13 13.16 -7.28
CA SER A 47 -12.88 13.06 -8.04
C SER A 47 -12.08 14.37 -7.99
N GLY A 48 -11.99 14.99 -6.81
CA GLY A 48 -11.28 16.25 -6.61
C GLY A 48 -11.91 17.41 -7.40
N ALA A 49 -11.09 18.23 -8.07
CA ALA A 49 -11.51 19.41 -8.81
C ALA A 49 -12.52 19.14 -9.94
N GLY A 50 -12.56 17.92 -10.48
CA GLY A 50 -13.51 17.50 -11.51
C GLY A 50 -14.91 17.15 -11.00
N THR A 51 -15.17 17.32 -9.70
CA THR A 51 -16.44 16.93 -9.05
C THR A 51 -17.56 17.95 -9.29
N LEU A 52 -18.80 17.47 -9.50
CA LEU A 52 -19.99 18.33 -9.56
C LEU A 52 -20.15 19.15 -8.28
N SER A 53 -20.51 20.44 -8.40
CA SER A 53 -20.48 21.39 -7.29
C SER A 53 -21.26 20.95 -6.04
N ALA A 54 -22.46 20.37 -6.22
CA ALA A 54 -23.27 19.90 -5.09
C ALA A 54 -22.63 18.73 -4.31
N VAL A 55 -21.91 17.83 -5.00
CA VAL A 55 -21.22 16.69 -4.38
C VAL A 55 -19.94 17.15 -3.70
N LYS A 56 -19.25 18.12 -4.31
CA LYS A 56 -18.05 18.75 -3.76
C LYS A 56 -18.37 19.50 -2.46
N GLU A 57 -19.42 20.33 -2.46
CA GLU A 57 -19.87 21.07 -1.27
C GLU A 57 -20.29 20.12 -0.14
N ALA A 58 -20.93 19.00 -0.47
CA ALA A 58 -21.34 17.99 0.51
C ALA A 58 -20.17 17.29 1.21
N LEU A 59 -19.03 17.08 0.54
CA LEU A 59 -17.84 16.48 1.18
C LEU A 59 -16.97 17.52 1.87
N GLU A 60 -16.76 18.68 1.26
CA GLU A 60 -15.79 19.66 1.76
C GLU A 60 -16.28 20.42 3.00
N SER A 61 -17.59 20.42 3.26
CA SER A 61 -18.19 21.08 4.42
C SER A 61 -18.26 20.23 5.69
N VAL A 62 -17.92 18.94 5.62
CA VAL A 62 -18.05 18.04 6.78
C VAL A 62 -16.93 18.23 7.81
N ASP A 63 -17.23 17.91 9.06
CA ASP A 63 -16.31 17.90 10.20
C ASP A 63 -15.71 16.51 10.48
N MET A 64 -16.11 15.49 9.72
CA MET A 64 -15.54 14.14 9.80
C MET A 64 -15.76 13.35 8.51
N VAL A 65 -14.72 12.66 8.03
CA VAL A 65 -14.78 11.77 6.86
C VAL A 65 -14.28 10.38 7.24
N ILE A 66 -15.04 9.36 6.85
CA ILE A 66 -14.62 7.96 6.91
C ILE A 66 -14.37 7.47 5.48
N TRP A 67 -13.11 7.26 5.15
CA TRP A 67 -12.71 6.63 3.90
C TRP A 67 -12.70 5.11 4.05
N ILE A 68 -13.17 4.40 3.03
CA ILE A 68 -13.12 2.94 2.98
C ILE A 68 -12.39 2.54 1.70
N GLY A 69 -11.16 2.06 1.84
CA GLY A 69 -10.31 1.67 0.72
C GLY A 69 -9.94 2.84 -0.20
N ASN A 70 -9.78 4.05 0.35
CA ASN A 70 -9.44 5.22 -0.44
C ASN A 70 -8.01 5.10 -1.01
N TYR A 71 -7.88 4.99 -2.32
CA TYR A 71 -6.58 4.96 -2.98
C TYR A 71 -6.30 6.32 -3.61
N SER A 72 -5.51 7.15 -2.92
CA SER A 72 -5.24 8.52 -3.36
C SER A 72 -4.18 8.57 -4.47
N SER A 73 -4.51 7.99 -5.62
CA SER A 73 -3.73 8.17 -6.85
C SER A 73 -4.09 9.50 -7.52
N ASP A 74 -3.19 9.94 -8.40
CA ASP A 74 -3.38 11.05 -9.31
C ASP A 74 -4.73 10.98 -10.02
N PHE A 75 -5.09 9.83 -10.61
CA PHE A 75 -6.36 9.69 -11.32
C PHE A 75 -7.60 9.63 -10.42
N ASN A 76 -7.49 9.11 -9.19
CA ASN A 76 -8.65 8.93 -8.31
C ASN A 76 -9.03 10.21 -7.54
N THR A 77 -8.09 11.16 -7.45
CA THR A 77 -8.21 12.40 -6.66
C THR A 77 -8.24 13.66 -7.53
N GLY A 78 -8.31 13.49 -8.86
CA GLY A 78 -8.26 14.60 -9.82
C GLY A 78 -6.94 15.37 -9.70
N GLU A 79 -5.82 14.67 -9.88
CA GLU A 79 -4.46 15.22 -9.74
C GLU A 79 -4.16 15.73 -8.32
N PHE A 80 -4.56 14.96 -7.29
CA PHE A 80 -4.36 15.29 -5.88
C PHE A 80 -5.07 16.58 -5.41
N THR A 81 -6.15 16.97 -6.08
CA THR A 81 -6.94 18.17 -5.75
C THR A 81 -8.08 17.90 -4.78
N THR A 82 -8.10 16.74 -4.14
CA THR A 82 -9.03 16.45 -3.04
C THR A 82 -8.79 17.44 -1.90
N PHE A 83 -9.80 18.25 -1.61
CA PHE A 83 -9.80 19.13 -0.44
C PHE A 83 -10.73 18.56 0.64
N LEU A 84 -10.33 18.68 1.89
CA LEU A 84 -11.16 18.42 3.06
C LEU A 84 -10.99 19.60 4.02
N ASN A 85 -12.04 19.93 4.77
CA ASN A 85 -11.93 20.91 5.84
C ASN A 85 -10.79 20.50 6.79
N LYS A 86 -9.87 21.43 7.06
CA LYS A 86 -8.65 21.20 7.85
C LYS A 86 -8.93 20.75 9.29
N ASP A 87 -10.09 21.10 9.83
CA ASP A 87 -10.48 20.77 11.21
C ASP A 87 -11.30 19.47 11.25
N ALA A 88 -11.49 18.81 10.10
CA ALA A 88 -12.25 17.58 10.00
C ALA A 88 -11.44 16.37 10.50
N ILE A 89 -12.11 15.46 11.20
CA ILE A 89 -11.53 14.19 11.61
C ILE A 89 -11.51 13.24 10.41
N VAL A 90 -10.33 12.77 10.01
CA VAL A 90 -10.20 11.80 8.91
C VAL A 90 -9.92 10.41 9.49
N ILE A 91 -10.80 9.47 9.17
CA ILE A 91 -10.62 8.06 9.46
C ILE A 91 -10.50 7.33 8.14
N ASP A 92 -9.30 6.86 7.80
CA ASP A 92 -9.07 6.09 6.59
C ASP A 92 -8.96 4.60 6.88
N LEU A 93 -10.01 3.87 6.50
CA LEU A 93 -10.14 2.43 6.64
C LEU A 93 -9.62 1.75 5.36
N GLN A 94 -8.33 1.47 5.30
CA GLN A 94 -7.73 0.65 4.27
C GLN A 94 -7.91 -0.84 4.58
N CYS A 95 -7.70 -1.68 3.57
CA CYS A 95 -7.82 -3.14 3.71
C CYS A 95 -6.95 -3.70 4.87
N PHE A 96 -5.83 -3.02 5.17
CA PHE A 96 -4.85 -3.49 6.16
C PHE A 96 -4.42 -2.42 7.17
N SER A 97 -4.96 -1.21 7.09
CA SER A 97 -4.69 -0.17 8.08
C SER A 97 -5.92 0.67 8.34
N VAL A 98 -6.09 1.08 9.59
CA VAL A 98 -7.05 2.12 9.96
C VAL A 98 -6.22 3.29 10.43
N SER A 99 -6.17 4.33 9.63
CA SER A 99 -5.46 5.56 9.95
C SER A 99 -6.49 6.60 10.39
N VAL A 100 -6.68 6.66 11.70
CA VAL A 100 -7.18 7.88 12.37
C VAL A 100 -5.93 8.70 12.60
N ASP A 101 -5.94 10.03 12.45
CA ASP A 101 -4.76 10.85 12.79
C ASP A 101 -4.32 10.56 14.25
N VAL A 102 -3.36 9.62 14.38
CA VAL A 102 -2.88 8.95 15.60
C VAL A 102 -1.53 8.29 15.26
N THR A 103 -0.55 8.43 16.14
CA THR A 103 0.77 7.78 16.04
C THR A 103 0.68 6.26 16.27
N TRP A 104 1.07 5.44 15.28
CA TRP A 104 1.25 3.98 15.42
C TRP A 104 2.32 3.42 14.44
N ASP A 105 2.85 2.22 14.74
CA ASP A 105 3.87 1.48 13.97
C ASP A 105 3.23 0.60 12.89
N PRO A 106 3.30 0.96 11.59
CA PRO A 106 2.46 0.40 10.53
C PRO A 106 2.76 -1.05 10.12
N TYR A 107 3.72 -1.71 10.79
CA TYR A 107 4.20 -3.02 10.39
C TYR A 107 3.52 -4.15 11.16
N PRO A 108 3.10 -5.23 10.47
CA PRO A 108 2.51 -6.40 11.12
C PRO A 108 3.46 -7.02 12.17
N LYS A 109 2.89 -7.42 13.32
CA LYS A 109 3.62 -8.15 14.36
C LYS A 109 3.54 -9.64 14.05
N PHE A 110 4.69 -10.24 13.80
CA PHE A 110 4.79 -11.64 13.39
C PHE A 110 5.27 -12.54 14.54
N ASN A 111 4.57 -13.65 14.80
CA ASN A 111 4.95 -14.65 15.79
C ASN A 111 4.91 -16.04 15.14
N PHE A 112 6.02 -16.42 14.50
CA PHE A 112 6.14 -17.67 13.76
C PHE A 112 7.04 -18.67 14.50
N GLN A 113 6.79 -19.96 14.32
CA GLN A 113 7.57 -21.04 14.91
C GLN A 113 8.34 -21.81 13.84
N ALA A 114 9.45 -22.42 14.24
CA ALA A 114 10.21 -23.30 13.36
C ALA A 114 9.34 -24.52 12.99
N GLY A 115 9.12 -24.75 11.69
CA GLY A 115 8.29 -25.84 11.18
C GLY A 115 6.93 -25.40 10.60
N ASP A 116 6.56 -24.12 10.75
CA ASP A 116 5.40 -23.55 10.08
C ASP A 116 5.57 -23.57 8.55
N GLU A 117 4.46 -23.69 7.82
CA GLU A 117 4.44 -23.65 6.35
C GLU A 117 4.87 -22.26 5.84
N LEU A 118 5.74 -22.22 4.82
CA LEU A 118 6.21 -20.97 4.24
C LEU A 118 5.11 -20.31 3.40
N LYS A 119 4.72 -19.09 3.80
CA LYS A 119 3.69 -18.28 3.11
C LYS A 119 4.23 -16.89 2.76
N GLN A 120 3.60 -16.21 1.82
CA GLN A 120 3.96 -14.83 1.45
C GLN A 120 3.92 -13.90 2.67
N ASP A 121 2.85 -13.98 3.46
CA ASP A 121 2.67 -13.17 4.68
C ASP A 121 3.77 -13.42 5.72
N PHE A 122 4.36 -14.62 5.76
CA PHE A 122 5.54 -14.90 6.59
C PHE A 122 6.79 -14.21 6.06
N LEU A 123 7.02 -14.33 4.75
CA LEU A 123 8.26 -13.93 4.11
C LEU A 123 8.57 -12.46 4.34
N TRP A 124 7.60 -11.58 4.11
CA TRP A 124 7.78 -10.13 4.18
C TRP A 124 8.09 -9.65 5.61
N GLY A 125 7.47 -10.27 6.61
CA GLY A 125 7.81 -10.05 8.00
C GLY A 125 9.22 -10.51 8.37
N ALA A 126 9.56 -11.74 8.01
CA ALA A 126 10.85 -12.36 8.32
C ALA A 126 12.02 -11.62 7.68
N LEU A 127 11.82 -10.99 6.51
CA LEU A 127 12.84 -10.17 5.86
C LEU A 127 13.31 -9.01 6.75
N SER A 128 12.44 -8.44 7.57
CA SER A 128 12.81 -7.33 8.48
C SER A 128 13.96 -7.71 9.42
N SER A 129 14.00 -8.97 9.89
CA SER A 129 15.06 -9.52 10.75
C SER A 129 16.30 -9.96 9.97
N PHE A 130 16.16 -10.25 8.68
CA PHE A 130 17.26 -10.62 7.80
C PHE A 130 18.06 -9.41 7.30
N LEU A 131 17.38 -8.28 7.11
CA LEU A 131 17.98 -7.06 6.60
C LEU A 131 18.89 -6.40 7.64
N ARG A 132 19.95 -5.76 7.16
CA ARG A 132 20.97 -5.10 7.99
C ARG A 132 21.41 -3.79 7.33
N PRO A 133 21.90 -2.80 8.10
CA PRO A 133 22.43 -1.56 7.54
C PRO A 133 23.47 -1.80 6.44
N GLY A 134 23.38 -1.04 5.34
CA GLY A 134 24.22 -1.18 4.15
C GLY A 134 23.74 -2.23 3.14
N ASN A 135 22.55 -2.81 3.32
CA ASN A 135 21.92 -3.63 2.27
C ASN A 135 21.34 -2.75 1.16
N VAL A 136 21.48 -3.19 -0.08
CA VAL A 136 20.85 -2.59 -1.26
C VAL A 136 19.97 -3.66 -1.90
N ILE A 137 18.67 -3.41 -1.89
CA ILE A 137 17.63 -4.34 -2.33
C ILE A 137 17.15 -3.94 -3.71
N ILE A 138 17.08 -4.92 -4.63
CA ILE A 138 16.32 -4.78 -5.86
C ILE A 138 15.11 -5.69 -5.79
N SER A 139 13.92 -5.09 -5.93
CA SER A 139 12.66 -5.81 -5.95
C SER A 139 12.07 -5.86 -7.35
N GLU A 140 11.69 -7.05 -7.76
CA GLU A 140 11.05 -7.29 -9.05
C GLU A 140 9.57 -6.89 -9.08
N THR A 141 9.07 -6.59 -10.27
CA THR A 141 7.64 -6.44 -10.54
C THR A 141 6.90 -7.74 -10.25
N GLY A 142 5.77 -7.66 -9.53
CA GLY A 142 5.01 -8.82 -9.06
C GLY A 142 4.94 -8.84 -7.53
N THR A 143 4.70 -10.01 -6.94
CA THR A 143 4.51 -10.16 -5.48
C THR A 143 5.67 -9.58 -4.67
N SER A 144 6.90 -9.61 -5.20
CA SER A 144 8.07 -8.98 -4.58
C SER A 144 7.90 -7.47 -4.34
N ALA A 145 7.51 -6.70 -5.36
CA ALA A 145 7.37 -5.24 -5.24
C ALA A 145 6.28 -4.83 -4.26
N PHE A 146 5.17 -5.57 -4.21
CA PHE A 146 4.07 -5.28 -3.29
C PHE A 146 4.35 -5.78 -1.88
N GLY A 147 4.86 -7.00 -1.72
CA GLY A 147 5.13 -7.58 -0.40
C GLY A 147 6.27 -6.91 0.35
N LEU A 148 7.24 -6.32 -0.36
CA LEU A 148 8.31 -5.56 0.28
C LEU A 148 7.80 -4.30 1.01
N CYS A 149 6.61 -3.78 0.66
CA CYS A 149 5.97 -2.69 1.39
C CYS A 149 5.67 -3.06 2.86
N ASP A 150 5.48 -4.34 3.16
CA ASP A 150 5.20 -4.86 4.50
C ASP A 150 6.48 -5.18 5.30
N THR A 151 7.66 -4.99 4.69
CA THR A 151 8.96 -5.23 5.34
C THR A 151 9.46 -3.96 6.03
N LYS A 152 9.68 -4.03 7.35
CA LYS A 152 10.28 -2.92 8.10
C LYS A 152 11.76 -2.82 7.80
N LEU A 153 12.19 -1.67 7.29
CA LEU A 153 13.58 -1.46 6.91
C LEU A 153 14.44 -0.95 8.07
N PRO A 154 15.58 -1.60 8.37
CA PRO A 154 16.61 -1.00 9.21
C PRO A 154 17.18 0.29 8.59
N SER A 155 17.68 1.19 9.44
CA SER A 155 18.38 2.38 8.97
C SER A 155 19.57 2.04 8.07
N GLY A 156 19.74 2.79 6.99
CA GLY A 156 20.83 2.57 6.02
C GLY A 156 20.60 1.44 5.03
N VAL A 157 19.37 0.93 4.90
CA VAL A 157 18.94 0.05 3.81
C VAL A 157 18.39 0.89 2.65
N MET A 158 18.68 0.49 1.41
CA MET A 158 18.19 1.12 0.20
C MET A 158 17.37 0.11 -0.63
N ILE A 159 16.25 0.54 -1.20
CA ILE A 159 15.42 -0.27 -2.11
C ILE A 159 15.33 0.43 -3.46
N PHE A 160 15.40 -0.36 -4.54
CA PHE A 160 14.92 0.05 -5.86
C PHE A 160 13.85 -0.93 -6.35
N SER A 161 12.77 -0.38 -6.88
CA SER A 161 11.69 -1.10 -7.55
C SER A 161 11.22 -0.29 -8.76
N GLN A 162 10.80 -0.97 -9.82
CA GLN A 162 10.38 -0.34 -11.07
C GLN A 162 8.84 -0.24 -11.16
N THR A 163 8.19 0.27 -10.12
CA THR A 163 6.72 0.21 -9.93
C THR A 163 5.91 0.82 -11.08
N VAL A 164 6.47 1.80 -11.80
CA VAL A 164 5.76 2.48 -12.91
C VAL A 164 5.94 1.75 -14.24
N TYR A 165 7.18 1.44 -14.62
CA TYR A 165 7.46 0.82 -15.92
C TYR A 165 7.17 -0.69 -15.92
N GLY A 166 7.31 -1.37 -14.77
CA GLY A 166 6.78 -2.72 -14.56
C GLY A 166 7.38 -3.82 -15.44
N SER A 167 8.62 -3.71 -15.89
CA SER A 167 9.24 -4.72 -16.76
C SER A 167 9.80 -5.88 -15.97
N ILE A 168 9.14 -7.04 -16.03
CA ILE A 168 9.65 -8.28 -15.44
C ILE A 168 11.00 -8.69 -16.05
N GLY A 169 11.90 -9.22 -15.21
CA GLY A 169 13.29 -9.53 -15.57
C GLY A 169 14.27 -8.39 -15.31
N TYR A 170 13.79 -7.18 -15.01
CA TYR A 170 14.62 -6.03 -14.64
C TYR A 170 15.49 -6.33 -13.41
N ALA A 171 14.91 -6.93 -12.37
CA ALA A 171 15.56 -7.01 -11.07
C ALA A 171 16.86 -7.82 -11.10
N THR A 172 16.86 -8.95 -11.83
CA THR A 172 18.03 -9.83 -11.97
C THR A 172 19.19 -9.14 -12.69
N GLY A 173 18.90 -8.34 -13.72
CA GLY A 173 19.94 -7.55 -14.41
C GLY A 173 20.44 -6.39 -13.55
N ALA A 174 19.52 -5.65 -12.92
CA ALA A 174 19.85 -4.50 -12.09
C ALA A 174 20.73 -4.86 -10.88
N ILE A 175 20.52 -6.04 -10.27
CA ILE A 175 21.31 -6.45 -9.10
C ILE A 175 22.80 -6.67 -9.45
N VAL A 176 23.14 -6.99 -10.70
CA VAL A 176 24.54 -7.07 -11.15
C VAL A 176 25.22 -5.70 -11.05
N GLY A 177 24.55 -4.67 -11.54
CA GLY A 177 25.02 -3.29 -11.44
C GLY A 177 25.15 -2.81 -9.99
N VAL A 178 24.19 -3.18 -9.13
CA VAL A 178 24.29 -2.94 -7.68
C VAL A 178 25.53 -3.60 -7.08
N GLY A 179 25.81 -4.85 -7.46
CA GLY A 179 26.99 -5.58 -7.00
C GLY A 179 28.29 -4.85 -7.35
N GLN A 180 28.39 -4.29 -8.57
CA GLN A 180 29.53 -3.49 -8.99
C GLN A 180 29.62 -2.17 -8.21
N ALA A 181 28.51 -1.44 -8.08
CA ALA A 181 28.46 -0.18 -7.33
C ALA A 181 28.85 -0.37 -5.86
N ILE A 182 28.46 -1.49 -5.23
CA ILE A 182 28.87 -1.83 -3.86
C ILE A 182 30.40 -1.93 -3.75
N LYS A 183 31.07 -2.60 -4.69
CA LYS A 183 32.55 -2.73 -4.71
C LYS A 183 33.23 -1.36 -4.80
N GLU A 184 32.68 -0.45 -5.59
CA GLU A 184 33.23 0.89 -5.83
C GLU A 184 32.88 1.91 -4.73
N SER A 185 31.94 1.57 -3.85
CA SER A 185 31.36 2.53 -2.89
C SER A 185 32.25 2.93 -1.70
N GLY A 186 33.46 2.38 -1.60
CA GLY A 186 34.36 2.65 -0.46
C GLY A 186 33.80 2.19 0.89
N GLY A 187 32.93 1.16 0.89
CA GLY A 187 32.31 0.60 2.11
C GLY A 187 31.00 1.28 2.55
N LYS A 188 30.48 2.23 1.76
CA LYS A 188 29.17 2.88 1.99
C LYS A 188 28.02 1.87 1.93
N TRP A 189 28.08 0.91 1.01
CA TRP A 189 27.14 -0.20 0.89
C TRP A 189 27.88 -1.53 1.00
N LYS A 190 27.18 -2.59 1.41
CA LYS A 190 27.82 -3.84 1.86
C LYS A 190 27.28 -5.09 1.18
N ARG A 191 25.96 -5.16 0.92
CA ARG A 191 25.33 -6.41 0.47
C ARG A 191 24.22 -6.17 -0.55
N PRO A 192 24.30 -6.75 -1.75
CA PRO A 192 23.17 -6.81 -2.67
C PRO A 192 22.15 -7.84 -2.18
N VAL A 193 20.86 -7.53 -2.26
CA VAL A 193 19.75 -8.45 -1.98
C VAL A 193 18.78 -8.42 -3.15
N LEU A 194 18.59 -9.57 -3.81
CA LEU A 194 17.63 -9.72 -4.91
C LEU A 194 16.36 -10.38 -4.38
N ILE A 195 15.20 -9.78 -4.66
CA ILE A 195 13.89 -10.37 -4.39
C ILE A 195 13.14 -10.45 -5.72
N THR A 196 13.11 -11.64 -6.31
CA THR A 196 12.55 -11.87 -7.66
C THR A 196 11.71 -13.14 -7.68
N GLY A 197 10.65 -13.13 -8.49
CA GLY A 197 9.84 -14.32 -8.74
C GLY A 197 10.46 -15.22 -9.81
N GLU A 198 10.11 -16.50 -9.80
CA GLU A 198 10.62 -17.48 -10.78
C GLU A 198 10.31 -17.10 -12.24
N GLY A 199 9.11 -16.56 -12.51
CA GLY A 199 8.75 -16.16 -13.87
C GLY A 199 9.64 -15.04 -14.38
N SER A 200 9.96 -14.07 -13.51
CA SER A 200 10.80 -12.93 -13.87
C SER A 200 12.27 -13.30 -14.00
N ILE A 201 12.79 -14.19 -13.13
CA ILE A 201 14.20 -14.58 -13.19
C ILE A 201 14.52 -15.29 -14.51
N HIS A 202 13.59 -16.07 -15.07
CA HIS A 202 13.79 -16.79 -16.33
C HIS A 202 14.09 -15.86 -17.53
N LEU A 203 13.61 -14.61 -17.53
CA LEU A 203 13.84 -13.69 -18.65
C LEU A 203 15.30 -13.23 -18.73
N THR A 204 16.00 -13.20 -17.60
CA THR A 204 17.31 -12.55 -17.48
C THR A 204 18.31 -13.32 -16.61
N ILE A 205 18.08 -14.63 -16.38
CA ILE A 205 18.90 -15.50 -15.51
C ILE A 205 20.40 -15.49 -15.88
N GLN A 206 20.72 -15.37 -17.16
CA GLN A 206 22.08 -15.27 -17.70
C GLN A 206 22.88 -14.11 -17.10
N ALA A 207 22.21 -13.06 -16.58
CA ALA A 207 22.86 -11.94 -15.94
C ALA A 207 23.67 -12.37 -14.69
N LEU A 208 23.25 -13.45 -14.00
CA LEU A 208 23.97 -13.97 -12.84
C LEU A 208 25.39 -14.46 -13.18
N ALA A 209 25.64 -14.87 -14.43
CA ALA A 209 26.98 -15.25 -14.87
C ALA A 209 28.00 -14.11 -14.71
N TYR A 210 27.56 -12.85 -14.85
CA TYR A 210 28.41 -11.68 -14.62
C TYR A 210 28.75 -11.44 -13.14
N MET A 211 27.97 -12.00 -12.20
CA MET A 211 28.32 -11.94 -10.77
C MET A 211 29.38 -12.96 -10.37
N LEU A 212 29.48 -14.07 -11.12
CA LEU A 212 30.42 -15.16 -10.87
C LEU A 212 31.78 -14.94 -11.54
N ARG A 213 31.87 -13.96 -12.44
CA ARG A 213 33.08 -13.59 -13.17
C ARG A 213 33.89 -12.53 -12.43
#